data_AF-A0A417RUH5-F1
#
_entry.id   AF-A0A417RUH5-F1
#
_cell.length_a   1.000
_cell.length_b   1.000
_cell.length_c   1.000
_cell.angle_alpha   90.00
_cell.angle_beta   90.00
_cell.angle_gamma   90.00
#
_symmetry.space_group_name_H-M   'P 1'
#
loop_
_entity.id
_entity.type
_entity.pdbx_description
1 polymer ?
#
loop_
_entity_poly.entity_id
_entity_poly.type
_entity_poly.pdbx_seq_one_letter_code
_entity_poly.pdbx_strand_id
1 'polypeptide(L)'
;MGDSVWIWPSADMDFWKINNEETSVIIKWSRNCFEDYKALSYHFYECGYKTFADVIESGHDNVKSDMWFLTGIFLLRHSLELGLKSLLCRVLPRKRDIQDSFEDCCHDVSMLLKKYIDTGRESFLTNEETEWLTTYLDSLEEVDKKSDMFRFPFEDDFLSKYRDKFLDNVDVANNLLQAFALVKKCIEKGIVSEEDEFDHNLKPEFFAFASHGFGNCYLWQRISDEGFHVKVTGYTEVIDYIYKNHQISNKVKLYPLIFMFRNTIELCLKRLFYSRVEDGVPLKVFNSKRKSHYIKKDLWKNVKPVIVKYANDSGEDLAIVDIVEKLLDEINSLDKNGDNFRYPTSYSLEYRIDNKKMDLSNVYMYLKAIINFLEGCDSTLYAIADYESGMKAEYESEMMANMDWY
;
A
#
# COMPACT_ATOMS: atom_id res chain seq x y z
N MET A 1 24.61 2.40 12.43
CA MET A 1 23.59 2.42 13.49
C MET A 1 23.44 3.87 13.91
N GLY A 2 22.61 4.64 13.18
CA GLY A 2 22.23 5.97 13.63
C GLY A 2 21.15 5.82 14.70
N ASP A 3 21.20 6.65 15.74
CA ASP A 3 20.23 6.66 16.84
C ASP A 3 18.80 6.59 16.31
N SER A 4 18.20 5.38 16.34
CA SER A 4 16.79 5.22 16.03
C SER A 4 16.05 5.88 17.18
N VAL A 5 15.54 7.09 16.96
CA VAL A 5 14.55 7.70 17.84
C VAL A 5 13.49 6.64 18.09
N TRP A 6 13.36 6.19 19.34
CA TRP A 6 12.42 5.13 19.69
C TRP A 6 11.02 5.75 19.66
N ILE A 7 10.33 5.63 18.52
CA ILE A 7 8.99 6.17 18.34
C ILE A 7 8.01 5.16 18.93
N TRP A 8 7.42 5.49 20.08
CA TRP A 8 6.48 4.63 20.80
C TRP A 8 5.22 5.39 21.16
N PRO A 9 4.03 4.76 21.22
CA PRO A 9 2.79 5.47 21.54
C PRO A 9 2.85 6.14 22.91
N SER A 10 2.33 7.36 23.00
CA SER A 10 2.20 8.11 24.25
C SER A 10 0.86 8.83 24.31
N ALA A 11 0.39 9.10 25.54
CA ALA A 11 -0.95 9.66 25.77
C ALA A 11 -1.12 11.12 25.29
N ASP A 12 -0.02 11.81 25.03
CA ASP A 12 0.02 13.21 24.55
C ASP A 12 0.11 13.33 23.02
N MET A 13 0.13 12.21 22.29
CA MET A 13 0.06 12.21 20.83
C MET A 13 -1.30 12.71 20.32
N ASP A 14 -1.25 13.66 19.39
CA ASP A 14 -2.42 14.21 18.72
C ASP A 14 -2.10 14.36 17.23
N PHE A 15 -2.88 13.70 16.38
CA PHE A 15 -2.70 13.67 14.92
C PHE A 15 -2.69 15.07 14.30
N TRP A 16 -3.47 16.00 14.84
CA TRP A 16 -3.65 17.36 14.30
C TRP A 16 -2.68 18.39 14.86
N LYS A 17 -1.88 18.01 15.86
CA LYS A 17 -0.94 18.92 16.50
C LYS A 17 0.11 19.39 15.49
N ILE A 18 0.31 20.70 15.46
CA ILE A 18 1.37 21.33 14.67
C ILE A 18 2.56 21.58 15.59
N ASN A 19 3.56 20.70 15.53
CA ASN A 19 4.80 20.83 16.32
C ASN A 19 5.89 21.54 15.52
N ASN A 20 5.88 21.37 14.19
CA ASN A 20 6.84 21.95 13.27
C ASN A 20 6.13 22.62 12.07
N GLU A 21 6.32 23.93 11.98
CA GLU A 21 5.79 24.77 10.90
C GLU A 21 6.48 24.53 9.55
N GLU A 22 7.76 24.11 9.55
CA GLU A 22 8.51 23.83 8.32
C GLU A 22 8.01 22.57 7.60
N THR A 23 7.50 21.61 8.37
CA THR A 23 6.88 20.37 7.86
C THR A 23 5.37 20.48 7.71
N SER A 24 4.80 21.67 7.94
CA SER A 24 3.38 21.89 7.80
C SER A 24 2.93 22.03 6.35
N VAL A 25 1.83 21.36 6.02
CA VAL A 25 1.19 21.36 4.71
C VAL A 25 -0.27 21.73 4.88
N ILE A 26 -0.77 22.62 4.02
CA ILE A 26 -2.21 22.93 3.93
C ILE A 26 -2.81 22.09 2.82
N ILE A 27 -3.72 21.18 3.18
CA ILE A 27 -4.59 20.48 2.24
C ILE A 27 -5.67 21.47 1.82
N LYS A 28 -5.55 21.97 0.59
CA LYS A 28 -6.54 22.86 -0.03
C LYS A 28 -6.73 22.48 -1.48
N TRP A 29 -7.91 21.98 -1.79
CA TRP A 29 -8.28 21.56 -3.14
C TRP A 29 -8.81 22.73 -3.97
N SER A 30 -8.52 22.70 -5.28
CA SER A 30 -8.95 23.74 -6.21
C SER A 30 -10.45 23.73 -6.47
N ARG A 31 -11.13 22.63 -6.13
CA ARG A 31 -12.54 22.35 -6.47
C ARG A 31 -12.74 22.11 -7.97
N ASN A 32 -11.66 21.83 -8.69
CA ASN A 32 -11.65 21.32 -10.05
C ASN A 32 -11.16 19.87 -10.01
N CYS A 33 -12.05 18.91 -10.26
CA CYS A 33 -11.71 17.49 -10.17
C CYS A 33 -10.58 17.08 -11.13
N PHE A 34 -10.48 17.68 -12.32
CA PHE A 34 -9.35 17.40 -13.22
C PHE A 34 -8.02 17.80 -12.56
N GLU A 35 -7.90 19.05 -12.11
CA GLU A 35 -6.66 19.57 -11.50
C GLU A 35 -6.31 18.83 -10.21
N ASP A 36 -7.30 18.49 -9.39
CA ASP A 36 -7.08 17.86 -8.09
C ASP A 36 -6.68 16.37 -8.24
N TYR A 37 -7.29 15.63 -9.16
CA TYR A 37 -6.86 14.26 -9.49
C TYR A 37 -5.51 14.25 -10.23
N LYS A 38 -5.27 15.21 -11.13
CA LYS A 38 -3.98 15.40 -11.81
C LYS A 38 -2.85 15.63 -10.80
N ALA A 39 -3.04 16.57 -9.87
CA ALA A 39 -2.03 16.86 -8.85
C ALA A 39 -1.73 15.63 -7.99
N LEU A 40 -2.77 14.91 -7.54
CA LEU A 40 -2.58 13.71 -6.74
C LEU A 40 -1.92 12.56 -7.53
N SER A 41 -2.23 12.44 -8.82
CA SER A 41 -1.55 11.50 -9.73
C SER A 41 -0.04 11.74 -9.72
N TYR A 42 0.41 12.99 -9.90
CA TYR A 42 1.83 13.32 -9.81
C TYR A 42 2.44 13.09 -8.44
N HIS A 43 1.68 13.29 -7.36
CA HIS A 43 2.18 13.00 -6.01
C HIS A 43 2.55 11.53 -5.81
N PHE A 44 1.68 10.62 -6.24
CA PHE A 44 1.94 9.18 -6.17
C PHE A 44 3.04 8.75 -7.16
N TYR A 45 3.05 9.32 -8.37
CA TYR A 45 4.10 9.08 -9.36
C TYR A 45 5.48 9.44 -8.81
N GLU A 46 5.66 10.65 -8.25
CA GLU A 46 6.96 11.11 -7.77
C GLU A 46 7.50 10.23 -6.63
N CYS A 47 6.62 9.81 -5.71
CA CYS A 47 7.00 8.90 -4.63
C CYS A 47 7.38 7.51 -5.17
N GLY A 48 6.61 6.97 -6.11
CA GLY A 48 6.90 5.66 -6.69
C GLY A 48 8.14 5.68 -7.59
N TYR A 49 8.36 6.73 -8.37
CA TYR A 49 9.55 6.90 -9.19
C TYR A 49 10.81 6.93 -8.33
N LYS A 50 10.82 7.72 -7.24
CA LYS A 50 11.94 7.76 -6.31
C LYS A 50 12.16 6.41 -5.61
N THR A 51 11.10 5.67 -5.33
CA THR A 51 11.20 4.29 -4.81
C THR A 51 11.89 3.38 -5.82
N PHE A 52 11.47 3.39 -7.09
CA PHE A 52 12.11 2.57 -8.13
C PHE A 52 13.55 2.96 -8.39
N ALA A 53 13.85 4.27 -8.47
CA ALA A 53 15.21 4.75 -8.62
C ALA A 53 16.11 4.20 -7.51
N ASP A 54 15.69 4.28 -6.25
CA ASP A 54 16.47 3.78 -5.12
C ASP A 54 16.62 2.25 -5.10
N VAL A 55 15.57 1.51 -5.49
CA VAL A 55 15.63 0.05 -5.66
C VAL A 55 16.66 -0.32 -6.73
N ILE A 56 16.59 0.28 -7.91
CA ILE A 56 17.45 -0.04 -9.05
C ILE A 56 18.90 0.40 -8.78
N GLU A 57 19.11 1.61 -8.25
CA GLU A 57 20.44 2.16 -7.93
C GLU A 57 21.14 1.39 -6.81
N SER A 58 20.38 0.75 -5.91
CA SER A 58 20.96 -0.09 -4.85
C SER A 58 21.64 -1.37 -5.38
N GLY A 59 21.39 -1.73 -6.64
CA GLY A 59 21.95 -2.92 -7.25
C GLY A 59 21.41 -4.18 -6.60
N HIS A 60 22.23 -4.86 -5.79
CA HIS A 60 21.84 -6.11 -5.14
C HIS A 60 21.48 -5.90 -3.67
N ASP A 61 20.24 -5.47 -3.44
CA ASP A 61 19.59 -5.43 -2.14
C ASP A 61 18.27 -6.20 -2.24
N ASN A 62 18.20 -7.37 -1.59
CA ASN A 62 17.04 -8.25 -1.66
C ASN A 62 15.82 -7.66 -0.93
N VAL A 63 16.02 -6.85 0.11
CA VAL A 63 14.88 -6.21 0.80
C VAL A 63 14.24 -5.19 -0.13
N LYS A 64 15.07 -4.39 -0.81
CA LYS A 64 14.58 -3.43 -1.81
C LYS A 64 13.96 -4.13 -3.01
N SER A 65 14.64 -5.13 -3.57
CA SER A 65 14.18 -5.85 -4.76
C SER A 65 12.91 -6.65 -4.50
N ASP A 66 12.80 -7.35 -3.36
CA ASP A 66 11.69 -8.28 -3.11
C ASP A 66 10.51 -7.60 -2.39
N MET A 67 10.73 -6.46 -1.74
CA MET A 67 9.74 -5.83 -0.85
C MET A 67 9.44 -4.37 -1.23
N TRP A 68 10.45 -3.50 -1.38
CA TRP A 68 10.20 -2.09 -1.75
C TRP A 68 9.66 -1.96 -3.16
N PHE A 69 10.21 -2.74 -4.09
CA PHE A 69 9.80 -2.81 -5.48
C PHE A 69 8.28 -2.99 -5.62
N LEU A 70 7.69 -3.91 -4.84
CA LEU A 70 6.25 -4.16 -4.83
C LEU A 70 5.44 -2.94 -4.36
N THR A 71 5.98 -2.17 -3.42
CA THR A 71 5.37 -0.89 -2.97
C THR A 71 5.48 0.17 -4.07
N GLY A 72 6.63 0.23 -4.76
CA GLY A 72 6.83 1.10 -5.93
C GLY A 72 5.83 0.82 -7.06
N ILE A 73 5.58 -0.46 -7.36
CA ILE A 73 4.55 -0.89 -8.31
C ILE A 73 3.18 -0.31 -7.92
N PHE A 74 2.76 -0.46 -6.67
CA PHE A 74 1.49 0.09 -6.22
C PHE A 74 1.42 1.61 -6.41
N LEU A 75 2.45 2.35 -6.00
CA LEU A 75 2.48 3.81 -6.10
C LEU A 75 2.32 4.28 -7.56
N LEU A 76 3.06 3.67 -8.49
CA LEU A 76 2.96 3.99 -9.92
C LEU A 76 1.61 3.55 -10.52
N ARG A 77 1.15 2.35 -10.21
CA ARG A 77 -0.15 1.85 -10.67
C ARG A 77 -1.30 2.74 -10.18
N HIS A 78 -1.24 3.21 -8.94
CA HIS A 78 -2.24 4.16 -8.41
C HIS A 78 -2.14 5.53 -9.06
N SER A 79 -0.93 5.99 -9.40
CA SER A 79 -0.74 7.23 -10.17
C SER A 79 -1.40 7.17 -11.55
N LEU A 80 -1.33 6.01 -12.24
CA LEU A 80 -2.03 5.77 -13.50
C LEU A 80 -3.55 5.86 -13.35
N GLU A 81 -4.11 5.20 -12.33
CA GLU A 81 -5.54 5.26 -12.04
C GLU A 81 -6.00 6.72 -11.82
N LEU A 82 -5.28 7.47 -11.00
CA LEU A 82 -5.58 8.88 -10.74
C LEU A 82 -5.45 9.75 -12.00
N GLY A 83 -4.44 9.49 -12.82
CA GLY A 83 -4.20 10.20 -14.08
C GLY A 83 -5.36 9.99 -15.06
N LEU A 84 -5.77 8.74 -15.27
CA LEU A 84 -6.92 8.40 -16.12
C LEU A 84 -8.23 8.96 -15.56
N LYS A 85 -8.44 8.90 -14.23
CA LYS A 85 -9.59 9.54 -13.58
C LYS A 85 -9.62 11.05 -13.79
N SER A 86 -8.45 11.71 -13.76
CA SER A 86 -8.35 13.15 -14.08
C SER A 86 -8.83 13.42 -15.52
N LEU A 87 -8.38 12.62 -16.49
CA LEU A 87 -8.77 12.75 -17.90
C LEU A 87 -10.29 12.62 -18.06
N LEU A 88 -10.93 11.64 -17.40
CA LEU A 88 -12.38 11.52 -17.38
C LEU A 88 -13.07 12.74 -16.78
N CYS A 89 -12.54 13.32 -15.69
CA CYS A 89 -13.05 14.57 -15.13
C CYS A 89 -12.96 15.75 -16.10
N ARG A 90 -11.97 15.76 -17.00
CA ARG A 90 -11.81 16.79 -18.03
C ARG A 90 -12.77 16.60 -19.19
N VAL A 91 -12.92 15.38 -19.69
CA VAL A 91 -13.69 15.12 -20.92
C VAL A 91 -15.18 14.94 -20.68
N LEU A 92 -15.60 14.44 -19.51
CA LEU A 92 -17.02 14.20 -19.23
C LEU A 92 -17.70 15.48 -18.74
N PRO A 93 -18.80 15.92 -19.40
CA PRO A 93 -19.36 17.26 -19.17
C PRO A 93 -20.24 17.32 -17.92
N ARG A 94 -20.86 16.20 -17.52
CA ARG A 94 -21.79 16.17 -16.38
C ARG A 94 -21.12 15.43 -15.22
N LYS A 95 -21.29 15.99 -14.02
CA LYS A 95 -20.90 15.34 -12.77
C LYS A 95 -21.38 13.89 -12.70
N ARG A 96 -22.63 13.62 -13.11
CA ARG A 96 -23.19 12.26 -13.09
C ARG A 96 -22.41 11.28 -13.97
N ASP A 97 -21.98 11.71 -15.16
CA ASP A 97 -21.22 10.85 -16.08
C ASP A 97 -19.85 10.47 -15.47
N ILE A 98 -19.22 11.39 -14.74
CA ILE A 98 -17.97 11.11 -14.00
C ILE A 98 -18.21 10.10 -12.89
N GLN A 99 -19.29 10.28 -12.11
CA GLN A 99 -19.67 9.38 -11.01
C GLN A 99 -19.91 7.97 -11.53
N ASP A 100 -20.77 7.83 -12.55
CA ASP A 100 -21.09 6.55 -13.18
C ASP A 100 -19.80 5.90 -13.73
N SER A 101 -18.90 6.68 -14.33
CA SER A 101 -17.59 6.17 -14.79
C SER A 101 -16.68 5.68 -13.67
N PHE A 102 -16.62 6.40 -12.55
CA PHE A 102 -15.81 5.95 -11.42
C PHE A 102 -16.43 4.70 -10.78
N GLU A 103 -17.75 4.60 -10.68
CA GLU A 103 -18.45 3.43 -10.15
C GLU A 103 -18.30 2.21 -11.06
N ASP A 104 -18.48 2.37 -12.37
CA ASP A 104 -18.40 1.30 -13.37
C ASP A 104 -16.97 0.75 -13.51
N CYS A 105 -15.99 1.63 -13.65
CA CYS A 105 -14.60 1.23 -13.86
C CYS A 105 -13.90 0.89 -12.54
N CYS A 106 -14.33 1.50 -11.43
CA CYS A 106 -13.72 1.34 -10.11
C CYS A 106 -12.20 1.61 -10.10
N HIS A 107 -11.39 0.55 -10.15
CA HIS A 107 -9.93 0.59 -10.17
C HIS A 107 -9.34 0.15 -11.52
N ASP A 108 -10.14 -0.39 -12.45
CA ASP A 108 -9.69 -1.00 -13.70
C ASP A 108 -9.14 0.07 -14.66
N VAL A 109 -7.82 0.10 -14.84
CA VAL A 109 -7.14 1.15 -15.62
C VAL A 109 -7.34 0.98 -17.12
N SER A 110 -7.53 -0.26 -17.60
CA SER A 110 -7.89 -0.51 -19.01
C SER A 110 -9.28 0.06 -19.32
N MET A 111 -10.27 -0.21 -18.46
CA MET A 111 -11.63 0.33 -18.63
C MET A 111 -11.65 1.86 -18.53
N LEU A 112 -10.87 2.46 -17.62
CA LEU A 112 -10.75 3.92 -17.52
C LEU A 112 -10.18 4.54 -18.80
N LEU A 113 -9.10 3.97 -19.35
CA LEU A 113 -8.50 4.42 -20.61
C LEU A 113 -9.48 4.27 -21.77
N LYS A 114 -10.10 3.09 -21.90
CA LYS A 114 -11.10 2.82 -22.94
C LYS A 114 -12.23 3.85 -22.89
N LYS A 115 -12.78 4.11 -21.70
CA LYS A 115 -13.88 5.08 -21.53
C LYS A 115 -13.45 6.49 -21.91
N TYR A 116 -12.19 6.87 -21.64
CA TYR A 116 -11.62 8.13 -22.09
C TYR A 116 -11.52 8.22 -23.62
N ILE A 117 -10.94 7.20 -24.27
CA ILE A 117 -10.78 7.13 -25.74
C ILE A 117 -12.16 7.16 -26.43
N ASP A 118 -13.11 6.35 -25.94
CA ASP A 118 -14.47 6.23 -26.50
C ASP A 118 -15.26 7.54 -26.44
N THR A 119 -14.86 8.52 -25.62
CA THR A 119 -15.48 9.84 -25.64
C THR A 119 -15.25 10.60 -26.95
N GLY A 120 -14.15 10.31 -27.66
CA GLY A 120 -13.75 10.96 -28.91
C GLY A 120 -13.56 12.48 -28.83
N ARG A 121 -13.46 13.06 -27.62
CA ARG A 121 -13.40 14.52 -27.42
C ARG A 121 -12.03 15.12 -27.63
N GLU A 122 -10.98 14.33 -27.38
CA GLU A 122 -9.60 14.71 -27.56
C GLU A 122 -8.76 13.47 -27.87
N SER A 123 -7.66 13.65 -28.60
CA SER A 123 -6.70 12.59 -28.91
C SER A 123 -5.31 13.21 -28.97
N PHE A 124 -4.41 12.70 -28.13
CA PHE A 124 -3.03 13.19 -28.00
C PHE A 124 -1.99 12.10 -28.21
N LEU A 125 -2.42 10.84 -28.31
CA LEU A 125 -1.56 9.70 -28.56
C LEU A 125 -1.57 9.36 -30.05
N THR A 126 -0.45 8.87 -30.56
CA THR A 126 -0.41 8.21 -31.87
C THR A 126 -1.15 6.87 -31.81
N ASN A 127 -1.41 6.27 -32.97
CA ASN A 127 -2.01 4.92 -33.00
C ASN A 127 -1.12 3.89 -32.30
N GLU A 128 0.19 3.98 -32.49
CA GLU A 128 1.17 3.09 -31.87
C GLU A 128 1.21 3.26 -30.35
N GLU A 129 1.27 4.50 -29.85
CA GLU A 129 1.22 4.78 -28.42
C GLU A 129 -0.10 4.30 -27.79
N THR A 130 -1.21 4.47 -28.51
CA THR A 130 -2.53 4.01 -28.06
C THR A 130 -2.60 2.49 -27.99
N GLU A 131 -2.11 1.79 -29.01
CA GLU A 131 -2.06 0.33 -29.07
C GLU A 131 -1.15 -0.24 -27.97
N TRP A 132 0.03 0.36 -27.78
CA TRP A 132 0.97 -0.01 -26.73
C TRP A 132 0.34 0.15 -25.35
N LEU A 133 -0.22 1.33 -25.04
CA LEU A 133 -0.81 1.60 -23.74
C LEU A 133 -2.02 0.70 -23.46
N THR A 134 -2.89 0.49 -24.45
CA THR A 134 -4.05 -0.40 -24.31
C THR A 134 -3.60 -1.83 -23.98
N THR A 135 -2.64 -2.36 -24.74
CA THR A 135 -2.11 -3.71 -24.53
C THR A 135 -1.44 -3.84 -23.16
N TYR A 136 -0.69 -2.83 -22.75
CA TYR A 136 0.00 -2.82 -21.45
C TYR A 136 -0.99 -2.79 -20.29
N LEU A 137 -2.01 -1.92 -20.34
CA LEU A 137 -3.02 -1.84 -19.29
C LEU A 137 -3.86 -3.11 -19.22
N ASP A 138 -4.19 -3.75 -20.36
CA ASP A 138 -4.84 -5.06 -20.36
C ASP A 138 -3.97 -6.12 -19.65
N SER A 139 -2.66 -6.15 -19.92
CA SER A 139 -1.72 -7.05 -19.24
C SER A 139 -1.62 -6.77 -17.73
N LEU A 140 -1.67 -5.50 -17.32
CA LEU A 140 -1.68 -5.11 -15.90
C LEU A 140 -2.95 -5.63 -15.21
N GLU A 141 -4.11 -5.49 -15.86
CA GLU A 141 -5.40 -5.92 -15.33
C GLU A 141 -5.54 -7.46 -15.21
N GLU A 142 -4.76 -8.24 -15.96
CA GLU A 142 -4.66 -9.69 -15.72
C GLU A 142 -4.05 -10.03 -14.34
N VAL A 143 -3.28 -9.10 -13.78
CA VAL A 143 -2.57 -9.28 -12.52
C VAL A 143 -3.27 -8.52 -11.38
N ASP A 144 -3.50 -7.21 -11.52
CA ASP A 144 -3.89 -6.32 -10.40
C ASP A 144 -5.16 -5.49 -10.67
N LYS A 145 -6.20 -6.16 -11.19
CA LYS A 145 -7.48 -5.51 -11.52
C LYS A 145 -8.16 -4.76 -10.39
N LYS A 146 -8.03 -5.27 -9.17
CA LYS A 146 -8.66 -4.68 -7.97
C LYS A 146 -7.75 -3.71 -7.23
N SER A 147 -6.55 -3.44 -7.77
CA SER A 147 -5.52 -2.65 -7.12
C SER A 147 -5.10 -3.22 -5.76
N ASP A 148 -5.26 -4.50 -5.48
CA ASP A 148 -5.04 -5.09 -4.15
C ASP A 148 -3.80 -6.00 -4.07
N MET A 149 -3.29 -6.52 -5.20
CA MET A 149 -2.19 -7.48 -5.24
C MET A 149 -0.88 -6.94 -4.65
N PHE A 150 -0.62 -5.65 -4.87
CA PHE A 150 0.59 -5.00 -4.37
C PHE A 150 0.38 -4.30 -3.02
N ARG A 151 -0.83 -4.34 -2.47
CA ARG A 151 -1.15 -3.81 -1.13
C ARG A 151 -1.26 -4.89 -0.07
N PHE A 152 -1.73 -6.07 -0.44
CA PHE A 152 -2.00 -7.19 0.47
C PHE A 152 -1.21 -8.43 0.09
N PRO A 153 -1.02 -9.39 1.01
CA PRO A 153 -0.37 -10.65 0.70
C PRO A 153 -0.90 -11.31 -0.57
N PHE A 154 -0.01 -11.95 -1.31
CA PHE A 154 -0.37 -12.63 -2.54
C PHE A 154 -1.28 -13.82 -2.24
N GLU A 155 -2.39 -13.92 -2.97
CA GLU A 155 -3.31 -15.06 -2.86
C GLU A 155 -2.69 -16.30 -3.55
N ASP A 156 -3.17 -17.49 -3.18
CA ASP A 156 -2.62 -18.76 -3.67
C ASP A 156 -2.64 -18.88 -5.20
N ASP A 157 -3.65 -18.32 -5.88
CA ASP A 157 -3.74 -18.33 -7.35
C ASP A 157 -2.59 -17.54 -7.99
N PHE A 158 -2.23 -16.38 -7.43
CA PHE A 158 -1.08 -15.60 -7.90
C PHE A 158 0.22 -16.39 -7.70
N LEU A 159 0.41 -16.93 -6.49
CA LEU A 159 1.60 -17.71 -6.16
C LEU A 159 1.70 -18.97 -7.04
N SER A 160 0.59 -19.65 -7.33
CA SER A 160 0.60 -20.83 -8.21
C SER A 160 1.14 -20.53 -9.61
N LYS A 161 0.91 -19.30 -10.12
CA LYS A 161 1.31 -18.87 -11.46
C LYS A 161 2.72 -18.27 -11.48
N TYR A 162 3.12 -17.58 -10.43
CA TYR A 162 4.30 -16.71 -10.45
C TYR A 162 5.37 -17.01 -9.42
N ARG A 163 5.11 -17.87 -8.43
CA ARG A 163 6.13 -18.27 -7.46
C ARG A 163 7.40 -18.77 -8.15
N ASP A 164 8.50 -18.59 -7.46
CA ASP A 164 9.81 -19.06 -7.87
C ASP A 164 10.34 -18.40 -9.17
N LYS A 165 9.70 -17.31 -9.64
CA LYS A 165 10.15 -16.49 -10.76
C LYS A 165 10.82 -15.20 -10.29
N PHE A 166 11.65 -14.64 -11.17
CA PHE A 166 12.26 -13.33 -10.97
C PHE A 166 11.56 -12.31 -11.87
N LEU A 167 10.93 -11.31 -11.27
CA LEU A 167 10.47 -10.14 -12.02
C LEU A 167 11.67 -9.25 -12.31
N ASP A 168 11.78 -8.81 -13.56
CA ASP A 168 12.82 -7.87 -13.95
C ASP A 168 12.47 -6.48 -13.41
N ASN A 169 13.24 -6.00 -12.43
CA ASN A 169 12.92 -4.75 -11.75
C ASN A 169 13.00 -3.55 -12.70
N VAL A 170 13.94 -3.57 -13.64
CA VAL A 170 14.19 -2.47 -14.57
C VAL A 170 13.11 -2.44 -15.64
N ASP A 171 12.84 -3.57 -16.29
CA ASP A 171 11.86 -3.63 -17.37
C ASP A 171 10.43 -3.35 -16.87
N VAL A 172 10.04 -3.91 -15.73
CA VAL A 172 8.72 -3.63 -15.12
C VAL A 172 8.60 -2.16 -14.73
N ALA A 173 9.65 -1.57 -14.12
CA ALA A 173 9.64 -0.15 -13.76
C ALA A 173 9.57 0.74 -15.01
N ASN A 174 10.39 0.48 -16.03
CA ASN A 174 10.39 1.25 -17.28
C ASN A 174 9.03 1.20 -17.98
N ASN A 175 8.39 0.03 -18.03
CA ASN A 175 7.06 -0.09 -18.62
C ASN A 175 6.00 0.69 -17.84
N LEU A 176 6.03 0.66 -16.49
CA LEU A 176 5.12 1.47 -15.66
C LEU A 176 5.34 2.97 -15.88
N LEU A 177 6.61 3.40 -15.99
CA LEU A 177 6.98 4.79 -16.24
C LEU A 177 6.54 5.24 -17.64
N GLN A 178 6.73 4.42 -18.68
CA GLN A 178 6.23 4.71 -20.02
C GLN A 178 4.71 4.80 -20.06
N ALA A 179 4.00 3.86 -19.42
CA ALA A 179 2.55 3.94 -19.32
C ALA A 179 2.10 5.26 -18.67
N PHE A 180 2.82 5.70 -17.63
CA PHE A 180 2.51 6.98 -16.98
C PHE A 180 2.86 8.17 -17.86
N ALA A 181 3.98 8.15 -18.58
CA ALA A 181 4.38 9.17 -19.53
C ALA A 181 3.32 9.38 -20.63
N LEU A 182 2.71 8.30 -21.14
CA LEU A 182 1.61 8.39 -22.11
C LEU A 182 0.33 8.98 -21.50
N VAL A 183 -0.01 8.61 -20.27
CA VAL A 183 -1.14 9.25 -19.55
C VAL A 183 -0.83 10.73 -19.27
N LYS A 184 0.40 11.05 -18.88
CA LYS A 184 0.89 12.42 -18.65
C LYS A 184 0.84 13.24 -19.93
N LYS A 185 1.25 12.68 -21.07
CA LYS A 185 1.09 13.30 -22.40
C LYS A 185 -0.36 13.66 -22.68
N CYS A 186 -1.31 12.78 -22.36
CA CYS A 186 -2.74 13.12 -22.45
C CYS A 186 -3.11 14.26 -21.50
N ILE A 187 -2.69 14.19 -20.24
CA ILE A 187 -2.97 15.23 -19.22
C ILE A 187 -2.45 16.59 -19.68
N GLU A 188 -1.26 16.65 -20.26
CA GLU A 188 -0.60 17.85 -20.74
C GLU A 188 -0.90 18.17 -22.21
N LYS A 189 -1.96 17.57 -22.77
CA LYS A 189 -2.49 17.88 -24.11
C LYS A 189 -1.46 17.73 -25.24
N GLY A 190 -0.66 16.67 -25.16
CA GLY A 190 0.36 16.32 -26.15
C GLY A 190 1.74 16.94 -25.88
N ILE A 191 1.89 17.76 -24.83
CA ILE A 191 3.20 18.30 -24.42
C ILE A 191 3.98 17.20 -23.69
N VAL A 192 5.18 16.91 -24.16
CA VAL A 192 6.06 15.84 -23.67
C VAL A 192 7.44 16.44 -23.41
N SER A 193 8.05 16.10 -22.27
CA SER A 193 9.47 16.38 -22.00
C SER A 193 10.35 15.28 -22.59
N GLU A 194 11.63 15.58 -22.86
CA GLU A 194 12.59 14.62 -23.43
C GLU A 194 12.67 13.31 -22.62
N GLU A 195 12.56 13.38 -21.30
CA GLU A 195 12.54 12.23 -20.38
C GLU A 195 11.29 11.34 -20.47
N ASP A 196 10.22 11.83 -21.12
CA ASP A 196 8.94 11.13 -21.30
C ASP A 196 8.72 10.71 -22.76
N GLU A 197 9.77 10.76 -23.60
CA GLU A 197 9.69 10.29 -24.98
C GLU A 197 9.34 8.80 -25.04
N PHE A 198 8.49 8.43 -26.01
CA PHE A 198 8.04 7.06 -26.19
C PHE A 198 9.19 6.17 -26.68
N ASP A 199 9.50 5.13 -25.92
CA ASP A 199 10.50 4.12 -26.29
C ASP A 199 9.82 2.94 -27.01
N HIS A 200 10.07 2.87 -28.31
CA HIS A 200 9.59 1.82 -29.20
C HIS A 200 10.18 0.42 -28.89
N ASN A 201 11.24 0.34 -28.08
CA ASN A 201 11.88 -0.93 -27.73
C ASN A 201 11.19 -1.63 -26.55
N LEU A 202 10.41 -0.89 -25.75
CA LEU A 202 9.70 -1.44 -24.61
C LEU A 202 8.49 -2.27 -25.06
N LYS A 203 8.30 -3.44 -24.47
CA LYS A 203 7.17 -4.33 -24.77
C LYS A 203 6.01 -4.05 -23.83
N PRO A 204 4.75 -4.02 -24.31
CA PRO A 204 3.57 -3.72 -23.49
C PRO A 204 3.14 -4.91 -22.63
N GLU A 205 4.04 -5.45 -21.81
CA GLU A 205 3.79 -6.52 -20.86
C GLU A 205 4.01 -6.00 -19.43
N PHE A 206 3.05 -6.21 -18.54
CA PHE A 206 3.17 -5.74 -17.16
C PHE A 206 4.28 -6.48 -16.41
N PHE A 207 4.30 -7.81 -16.50
CA PHE A 207 5.35 -8.63 -15.90
C PHE A 207 6.38 -9.04 -16.94
N ALA A 208 7.54 -8.37 -16.89
CA ALA A 208 8.78 -8.84 -17.49
C ALA A 208 9.51 -9.77 -16.51
N PHE A 209 10.07 -10.86 -17.02
CA PHE A 209 10.76 -11.87 -16.20
C PHE A 209 12.25 -11.94 -16.54
N ALA A 210 13.07 -11.98 -15.51
CA ALA A 210 14.50 -12.22 -15.61
C ALA A 210 14.85 -13.70 -15.41
N SER A 211 16.04 -14.09 -15.86
CA SER A 211 16.58 -15.45 -15.68
C SER A 211 17.39 -15.63 -14.39
N HIS A 212 17.64 -14.55 -13.65
CA HIS A 212 18.42 -14.55 -12.40
C HIS A 212 17.89 -13.55 -11.38
N GLY A 213 18.20 -13.78 -10.10
CA GLY A 213 17.82 -12.89 -8.99
C GLY A 213 18.76 -11.70 -8.73
N PHE A 214 19.90 -11.59 -9.42
CA PHE A 214 20.79 -10.44 -9.22
C PHE A 214 20.11 -9.14 -9.68
N GLY A 215 19.73 -8.29 -8.73
CA GLY A 215 19.03 -7.02 -8.97
C GLY A 215 17.55 -7.13 -9.31
N ASN A 216 16.95 -8.32 -9.16
CA ASN A 216 15.58 -8.62 -9.59
C ASN A 216 14.74 -9.16 -8.45
N CYS A 217 13.44 -8.83 -8.46
CA CYS A 217 12.49 -9.25 -7.44
C CYS A 217 12.21 -10.76 -7.53
N TYR A 218 12.58 -11.50 -6.48
CA TYR A 218 12.27 -12.91 -6.37
C TYR A 218 10.91 -13.13 -5.69
N LEU A 219 9.99 -13.80 -6.38
CA LEU A 219 8.68 -14.17 -5.83
C LEU A 219 8.78 -15.47 -5.03
N TRP A 220 9.40 -15.39 -3.85
CA TRP A 220 9.79 -16.55 -3.03
C TRP A 220 8.75 -17.04 -2.02
N GLN A 221 7.65 -16.31 -1.85
CA GLN A 221 6.62 -16.68 -0.87
C GLN A 221 6.03 -18.06 -1.19
N ARG A 222 5.86 -18.89 -0.17
CA ARG A 222 5.28 -20.22 -0.32
C ARG A 222 3.77 -20.09 -0.54
N ILE A 223 3.18 -21.03 -1.27
CA ILE A 223 1.72 -21.21 -1.26
C ILE A 223 1.29 -21.46 0.18
N SER A 224 0.17 -20.88 0.62
CA SER A 224 -0.30 -20.83 2.01
C SER A 224 0.56 -20.01 2.99
N ASP A 225 1.61 -19.32 2.53
CA ASP A 225 2.27 -18.28 3.32
C ASP A 225 1.30 -17.11 3.53
N GLU A 226 1.23 -16.60 4.75
CA GLU A 226 0.39 -15.45 5.06
C GLU A 226 0.90 -14.17 4.39
N GLY A 227 2.17 -14.13 3.97
CA GLY A 227 2.78 -13.12 3.10
C GLY A 227 2.87 -11.71 3.69
N PHE A 228 2.50 -11.52 4.96
CA PHE A 228 2.48 -10.20 5.61
C PHE A 228 3.86 -9.59 5.76
N HIS A 229 4.90 -10.39 6.04
CA HIS A 229 6.25 -9.87 6.25
C HIS A 229 6.74 -9.03 5.06
N VAL A 230 6.64 -9.58 3.84
CA VAL A 230 7.08 -8.88 2.62
C VAL A 230 6.34 -7.56 2.43
N LYS A 231 5.02 -7.53 2.69
CA LYS A 231 4.24 -6.30 2.54
C LYS A 231 4.54 -5.30 3.66
N VAL A 232 4.55 -5.72 4.91
CA VAL A 232 4.80 -4.82 6.05
C VAL A 232 6.19 -4.19 5.94
N THR A 233 7.23 -5.00 5.71
CA THR A 233 8.60 -4.48 5.56
C THR A 233 8.70 -3.54 4.37
N GLY A 234 8.19 -3.93 3.19
CA GLY A 234 8.21 -3.09 1.99
C GLY A 234 7.57 -1.71 2.22
N TYR A 235 6.34 -1.66 2.75
CA TYR A 235 5.68 -0.39 3.01
C TYR A 235 6.38 0.42 4.10
N THR A 236 6.75 -0.20 5.24
CA THR A 236 7.37 0.50 6.38
C THR A 236 8.70 1.16 5.99
N GLU A 237 9.52 0.48 5.20
CA GLU A 237 10.82 1.00 4.79
C GLU A 237 10.70 2.05 3.67
N VAL A 238 9.80 1.86 2.70
CA VAL A 238 9.51 2.90 1.69
C VAL A 238 8.94 4.16 2.35
N ILE A 239 8.08 4.03 3.36
CA ILE A 239 7.58 5.17 4.15
C ILE A 239 8.74 5.96 4.75
N ASP A 240 9.69 5.28 5.41
CA ASP A 240 10.84 5.94 6.05
C ASP A 240 11.75 6.60 5.01
N TYR A 241 11.97 5.95 3.88
CA TYR A 241 12.72 6.50 2.75
C TYR A 241 12.07 7.76 2.20
N ILE A 242 10.78 7.70 1.81
CA ILE A 242 10.06 8.83 1.23
C ILE A 242 9.99 9.98 2.22
N TYR A 243 9.69 9.72 3.50
CA TYR A 243 9.67 10.76 4.53
C TYR A 243 11.01 11.51 4.59
N LYS A 244 12.14 10.78 4.65
CA LYS A 244 13.50 11.35 4.73
C LYS A 244 14.00 11.97 3.41
N ASN A 245 13.40 11.65 2.26
CA ASN A 245 13.88 12.11 0.97
C ASN A 245 13.60 13.61 0.71
N HIS A 246 14.58 14.49 0.96
CA HIS A 246 14.41 15.93 0.77
C HIS A 246 14.21 16.41 -0.68
N GLN A 247 14.37 15.54 -1.69
CA GLN A 247 14.13 15.89 -3.09
C GLN A 247 12.63 15.98 -3.41
N ILE A 248 11.78 15.31 -2.62
CA ILE A 248 10.33 15.36 -2.77
C ILE A 248 9.79 16.37 -1.75
N SER A 249 8.91 17.27 -2.17
CA SER A 249 8.34 18.26 -1.25
C SER A 249 7.36 17.65 -0.25
N ASN A 250 7.20 18.26 0.92
CA ASN A 250 6.25 17.80 1.94
C ASN A 250 4.80 17.73 1.41
N LYS A 251 4.43 18.66 0.52
CA LYS A 251 3.10 18.69 -0.12
C LYS A 251 2.85 17.44 -0.97
N VAL A 252 3.86 17.04 -1.74
CA VAL A 252 3.79 15.88 -2.64
C VAL A 252 3.72 14.59 -1.84
N LYS A 253 4.52 14.44 -0.77
CA LYS A 253 4.55 13.20 0.02
C LYS A 253 3.33 12.97 0.92
N LEU A 254 2.61 14.03 1.32
CA LEU A 254 1.63 13.95 2.40
C LEU A 254 0.57 12.85 2.19
N TYR A 255 -0.11 12.84 1.05
CA TYR A 255 -1.15 11.85 0.74
C TYR A 255 -0.58 10.44 0.56
N PRO A 256 0.47 10.22 -0.27
CA PRO A 256 1.10 8.91 -0.40
C PRO A 256 1.57 8.34 0.94
N LEU A 257 2.21 9.14 1.80
CA LEU A 257 2.68 8.69 3.12
C LEU A 257 1.52 8.28 4.03
N ILE A 258 0.50 9.13 4.20
CA ILE A 258 -0.64 8.79 5.07
C ILE A 258 -1.36 7.54 4.57
N PHE A 259 -1.53 7.42 3.24
CA PHE A 259 -2.10 6.22 2.66
C PHE A 259 -1.26 4.98 2.99
N MET A 260 0.05 5.01 2.71
CA MET A 260 0.94 3.88 2.96
C MET A 260 0.91 3.49 4.44
N PHE A 261 1.02 4.46 5.36
CA PHE A 261 0.87 4.22 6.79
C PHE A 261 -0.45 3.55 7.16
N ARG A 262 -1.57 4.05 6.63
CA ARG A 262 -2.90 3.48 6.92
C ARG A 262 -3.05 2.06 6.33
N ASN A 263 -2.42 1.77 5.20
CA ASN A 263 -2.35 0.42 4.65
C ASN A 263 -1.51 -0.50 5.54
N THR A 264 -0.34 -0.04 5.99
CA THR A 264 0.54 -0.80 6.89
C THR A 264 -0.10 -1.09 8.23
N ILE A 265 -0.83 -0.14 8.84
CA ILE A 265 -1.59 -0.39 10.07
C ILE A 265 -2.61 -1.52 9.87
N GLU A 266 -3.30 -1.56 8.72
CA GLU A 266 -4.20 -2.67 8.41
C GLU A 266 -3.45 -3.99 8.24
N LEU A 267 -2.30 -3.99 7.56
CA LEU A 267 -1.46 -5.18 7.39
C LEU A 267 -0.95 -5.71 8.73
N CYS A 268 -0.45 -4.85 9.63
CA CYS A 268 -0.01 -5.24 10.97
C CYS A 268 -1.15 -5.81 11.79
N LEU A 269 -2.34 -5.18 11.76
CA LEU A 269 -3.52 -5.71 12.42
C LEU A 269 -3.97 -7.05 11.84
N LYS A 270 -3.88 -7.24 10.53
CA LYS A 270 -4.16 -8.53 9.89
C LYS A 270 -3.13 -9.59 10.28
N ARG A 271 -1.84 -9.27 10.35
CA ARG A 271 -0.78 -10.17 10.81
C ARG A 271 -1.08 -10.69 12.23
N LEU A 272 -1.41 -9.78 13.15
CA LEU A 272 -1.84 -10.13 14.51
C LEU A 272 -3.12 -10.95 14.53
N PHE A 273 -4.07 -10.67 13.65
CA PHE A 273 -5.33 -11.41 13.51
C PHE A 273 -5.11 -12.86 13.06
N TYR A 274 -3.99 -13.13 12.37
CA TYR A 274 -3.54 -14.46 11.94
C TYR A 274 -2.60 -15.15 12.94
N SER A 275 -2.34 -14.54 14.09
CA SER A 275 -1.48 -15.12 15.12
C SER A 275 -1.88 -16.56 15.48
N ARG A 276 -0.87 -17.41 15.65
CA ARG A 276 -0.98 -18.86 15.85
C ARG A 276 -0.97 -19.28 17.32
N VAL A 277 -1.00 -18.31 18.23
CA VAL A 277 -1.07 -18.55 19.67
C VAL A 277 -2.34 -19.32 20.06
N GLU A 278 -2.27 -20.13 21.12
CA GLU A 278 -3.36 -21.00 21.56
C GLU A 278 -4.67 -20.23 21.79
N ASP A 279 -4.59 -19.09 22.46
CA ASP A 279 -5.73 -18.21 22.73
C ASP A 279 -5.78 -17.03 21.75
N GLY A 280 -5.67 -17.37 20.46
CA GLY A 280 -5.80 -16.44 19.35
C GLY A 280 -7.25 -16.04 19.02
N VAL A 281 -7.44 -15.44 17.85
CA VAL A 281 -8.79 -15.03 17.38
C VAL A 281 -9.67 -16.26 17.19
N PRO A 282 -10.90 -16.31 17.76
CA PRO A 282 -11.77 -17.48 17.63
C PRO A 282 -12.03 -17.84 16.16
N LEU A 283 -11.91 -19.13 15.81
CA LEU A 283 -11.97 -19.60 14.41
C LEU A 283 -13.20 -19.12 13.62
N LYS A 284 -14.36 -19.04 14.27
CA LYS A 284 -15.60 -18.51 13.64
C LYS A 284 -15.47 -17.04 13.26
N VAL A 285 -14.86 -16.24 14.13
CA VAL A 285 -14.58 -14.83 13.87
C VAL A 285 -13.50 -14.72 12.79
N PHE A 286 -12.43 -15.50 12.93
CA PHE A 286 -11.34 -15.53 11.97
C PHE A 286 -11.87 -15.75 10.54
N ASN A 287 -12.67 -16.80 10.35
CA ASN A 287 -13.20 -17.17 9.05
C ASN A 287 -14.14 -16.13 8.42
N SER A 288 -14.81 -15.33 9.23
CA SER A 288 -15.74 -14.30 8.75
C SER A 288 -15.10 -12.93 8.56
N LYS A 289 -13.93 -12.67 9.18
CA LYS A 289 -13.37 -11.32 9.29
C LYS A 289 -11.92 -11.17 8.82
N ARG A 290 -11.19 -12.26 8.55
CA ARG A 290 -9.78 -12.21 8.13
C ARG A 290 -9.49 -11.33 6.90
N LYS A 291 -10.46 -11.20 5.97
CA LYS A 291 -10.36 -10.33 4.79
C LYS A 291 -10.90 -8.91 5.00
N SER A 292 -11.26 -8.52 6.22
CA SER A 292 -11.84 -7.19 6.49
C SER A 292 -10.82 -6.07 6.32
N HIS A 293 -11.29 -4.92 5.85
CA HIS A 293 -10.52 -3.67 5.76
C HIS A 293 -10.80 -2.71 6.92
N TYR A 294 -11.70 -3.07 7.84
CA TYR A 294 -12.12 -2.20 8.94
C TYR A 294 -11.20 -2.35 10.16
N ILE A 295 -10.23 -1.43 10.27
CA ILE A 295 -9.20 -1.45 11.32
C ILE A 295 -9.77 -1.52 12.74
N LYS A 296 -10.82 -0.75 13.08
CA LYS A 296 -11.41 -0.76 14.42
C LYS A 296 -12.48 -1.85 14.58
N LYS A 297 -13.51 -1.79 13.73
CA LYS A 297 -14.74 -2.58 13.89
C LYS A 297 -14.51 -4.08 13.83
N ASP A 298 -13.60 -4.53 12.97
CA ASP A 298 -13.37 -5.95 12.71
C ASP A 298 -11.98 -6.41 13.13
N LEU A 299 -10.90 -5.67 12.84
CA LEU A 299 -9.54 -6.15 13.14
C LEU A 299 -9.17 -5.92 14.62
N TRP A 300 -9.01 -4.66 15.04
CA TRP A 300 -8.63 -4.30 16.41
C TRP A 300 -9.57 -4.88 17.46
N LYS A 301 -10.90 -4.82 17.23
CA LYS A 301 -11.89 -5.39 18.14
C LYS A 301 -11.58 -6.85 18.53
N ASN A 302 -11.06 -7.64 17.61
CA ASN A 302 -10.79 -9.05 17.82
C ASN A 302 -9.33 -9.35 18.16
N VAL A 303 -8.40 -8.47 17.78
CA VAL A 303 -6.97 -8.57 18.14
C VAL A 303 -6.70 -8.05 19.55
N LYS A 304 -7.36 -6.97 20.00
CA LYS A 304 -7.16 -6.38 21.35
C LYS A 304 -7.28 -7.42 22.47
N PRO A 305 -8.31 -8.30 22.51
CA PRO A 305 -8.39 -9.33 23.55
C PRO A 305 -7.20 -10.29 23.58
N VAL A 306 -6.64 -10.66 22.42
CA VAL A 306 -5.47 -11.54 22.31
C VAL A 306 -4.24 -10.84 22.92
N ILE A 307 -3.99 -9.58 22.53
CA ILE A 307 -2.89 -8.77 23.08
C ILE A 307 -3.03 -8.64 24.60
N VAL A 308 -4.22 -8.26 25.09
CA VAL A 308 -4.46 -8.05 26.52
C VAL A 308 -4.25 -9.33 27.33
N LYS A 309 -4.66 -10.49 26.80
CA LYS A 309 -4.47 -11.78 27.47
C LYS A 309 -2.98 -12.07 27.67
N TYR A 310 -2.18 -12.07 26.60
CA TYR A 310 -0.76 -12.40 26.69
C TYR A 310 0.08 -11.32 27.40
N ALA A 311 -0.31 -10.05 27.32
CA ALA A 311 0.29 -8.98 28.10
C ALA A 311 0.06 -9.18 29.62
N ASN A 312 -1.17 -9.56 30.02
CA ASN A 312 -1.46 -9.88 31.43
C ASN A 312 -0.68 -11.09 31.92
N ASP A 313 -0.61 -12.16 31.12
CA ASP A 313 0.13 -13.38 31.46
C ASP A 313 1.63 -13.09 31.67
N SER A 314 2.16 -12.06 30.98
CA SER A 314 3.54 -11.59 31.08
C SER A 314 3.75 -10.47 32.11
N GLY A 315 2.69 -10.00 32.78
CA GLY A 315 2.75 -8.89 33.75
C GLY A 315 3.04 -7.51 33.14
N GLU A 316 2.75 -7.30 31.85
CA GLU A 316 2.95 -6.03 31.15
C GLU A 316 1.88 -4.99 31.49
N ASP A 317 2.22 -3.70 31.34
CA ASP A 317 1.28 -2.59 31.54
C ASP A 317 0.31 -2.45 30.37
N LEU A 318 -0.98 -2.58 30.65
CA LEU A 318 -2.05 -2.47 29.65
C LEU A 318 -2.37 -1.02 29.24
N ALA A 319 -1.85 -0.01 29.95
CA ALA A 319 -2.13 1.40 29.63
C ALA A 319 -1.76 1.74 28.18
N ILE A 320 -0.69 1.12 27.65
CA ILE A 320 -0.26 1.32 26.27
C ILE A 320 -1.31 0.84 25.24
N VAL A 321 -2.04 -0.24 25.56
CA VAL A 321 -3.09 -0.80 24.68
C VAL A 321 -4.24 0.19 24.55
N ASP A 322 -4.62 0.85 25.64
CA ASP A 322 -5.68 1.86 25.63
C ASP A 322 -5.24 3.17 24.97
N ILE A 323 -3.94 3.51 25.04
CA ILE A 323 -3.37 4.62 24.25
C ILE A 323 -3.51 4.30 22.76
N VAL A 324 -3.01 3.16 22.30
CA VAL A 324 -3.06 2.74 20.90
C VAL A 324 -4.51 2.65 20.41
N GLU A 325 -5.43 2.17 21.25
CA GLU A 325 -6.83 2.11 20.91
C GLU A 325 -7.41 3.49 20.51
N LYS A 326 -7.09 4.53 21.29
CA LYS A 326 -7.48 5.91 21.00
C LYS A 326 -6.80 6.43 19.73
N LEU A 327 -5.53 6.09 19.54
CA LEU A 327 -4.83 6.51 18.33
C LEU A 327 -5.48 5.92 17.07
N LEU A 328 -5.88 4.65 17.12
CA LEU A 328 -6.61 3.97 16.05
C LEU A 328 -8.03 4.52 15.85
N ASP A 329 -8.69 5.04 16.89
CA ASP A 329 -10.00 5.69 16.75
C ASP A 329 -9.92 6.94 15.89
N GLU A 330 -8.87 7.76 16.09
CA GLU A 330 -8.63 8.94 15.26
C GLU A 330 -8.44 8.54 13.79
N ILE A 331 -7.57 7.55 13.51
CA ILE A 331 -7.32 7.07 12.13
C ILE A 331 -8.59 6.47 11.52
N ASN A 332 -9.38 5.74 12.28
CA ASN A 332 -10.63 5.17 11.80
C ASN A 332 -11.69 6.25 11.53
N SER A 333 -11.71 7.35 12.30
CA SER A 333 -12.57 8.49 12.02
C SER A 333 -12.16 9.20 10.72
N LEU A 334 -10.85 9.25 10.47
CA LEU A 334 -10.25 9.89 9.31
C LEU A 334 -10.35 9.07 8.03
N ASP A 335 -10.22 7.75 8.10
CA ASP A 335 -10.20 6.87 6.93
C ASP A 335 -10.69 5.44 7.23
N LYS A 336 -11.97 5.35 7.62
CA LYS A 336 -12.65 4.09 7.95
C LYS A 336 -12.52 3.02 6.86
N ASN A 337 -12.60 3.42 5.59
CA ASN A 337 -12.65 2.50 4.45
C ASN A 337 -11.29 2.31 3.76
N GLY A 338 -10.25 3.06 4.15
CA GLY A 338 -8.93 2.98 3.53
C GLY A 338 -8.85 3.63 2.16
N ASP A 339 -9.65 4.65 1.90
CA ASP A 339 -9.75 5.32 0.60
C ASP A 339 -9.66 6.85 0.68
N ASN A 340 -9.71 7.45 1.87
CA ASN A 340 -9.68 8.91 2.03
C ASN A 340 -8.35 9.55 1.62
N PHE A 341 -7.25 8.82 1.70
CA PHE A 341 -5.92 9.28 1.29
C PHE A 341 -5.47 8.72 -0.06
N ARG A 342 -6.34 7.96 -0.74
CA ARG A 342 -6.12 7.52 -2.13
C ARG A 342 -6.67 8.51 -3.15
N TYR A 343 -7.74 9.21 -2.81
CA TYR A 343 -8.48 10.07 -3.72
C TYR A 343 -8.79 11.42 -3.08
N PRO A 344 -8.85 12.52 -3.85
CA PRO A 344 -9.26 13.81 -3.31
C PRO A 344 -10.74 13.82 -2.90
N THR A 345 -11.57 12.99 -3.55
CA THR A 345 -13.02 12.95 -3.36
C THR A 345 -13.58 11.55 -3.10
N SER A 346 -14.84 11.49 -2.64
CA SER A 346 -15.68 10.29 -2.71
C SER A 346 -16.12 9.99 -4.15
N TYR A 347 -16.83 8.87 -4.36
CA TYR A 347 -17.56 8.62 -5.60
C TYR A 347 -18.60 9.71 -5.91
N SER A 348 -19.17 10.37 -4.89
CA SER A 348 -20.07 11.50 -5.08
C SER A 348 -19.36 12.81 -5.49
N LEU A 349 -18.04 12.78 -5.71
CA LEU A 349 -17.15 13.93 -5.96
C LEU A 349 -17.17 14.95 -4.81
N GLU A 350 -17.43 14.49 -3.58
CA GLU A 350 -17.31 15.30 -2.38
C GLU A 350 -15.89 15.20 -1.85
N TYR A 351 -15.26 16.35 -1.59
CA TYR A 351 -13.91 16.39 -1.03
C TYR A 351 -13.92 15.95 0.42
N ARG A 352 -13.07 14.98 0.73
CA ARG A 352 -13.08 14.28 2.03
C ARG A 352 -12.34 15.07 3.11
N ILE A 353 -11.15 15.56 2.77
CA ILE A 353 -10.29 16.38 3.64
C ILE A 353 -9.92 17.64 2.86
N ASP A 354 -10.36 18.79 3.35
CA ASP A 354 -10.10 20.09 2.72
C ASP A 354 -9.99 21.21 3.76
N ASN A 355 -9.21 22.24 3.45
CA ASN A 355 -8.87 23.36 4.32
C ASN A 355 -8.35 22.90 5.70
N LYS A 356 -7.48 21.90 5.69
CA LYS A 356 -6.83 21.37 6.90
C LYS A 356 -5.33 21.59 6.81
N LYS A 357 -4.74 22.05 7.91
CA LYS A 357 -3.28 22.13 8.07
C LYS A 357 -2.83 20.88 8.83
N MET A 358 -1.78 20.23 8.35
CA MET A 358 -1.17 19.05 8.98
C MET A 358 0.33 19.24 9.05
N ASP A 359 0.93 18.84 10.16
CA ASP A 359 2.39 18.76 10.30
C ASP A 359 2.83 17.36 9.90
N LEU A 360 3.53 17.25 8.76
CA LEU A 360 3.98 15.97 8.22
C LEU A 360 4.89 15.21 9.18
N SER A 361 5.71 15.91 9.97
CA SER A 361 6.60 15.28 10.95
C SER A 361 5.80 14.67 12.11
N ASN A 362 4.81 15.40 12.61
CA ASN A 362 3.91 14.90 13.65
C ASN A 362 3.08 13.71 13.15
N VAL A 363 2.53 13.80 11.93
CA VAL A 363 1.79 12.71 11.30
C VAL A 363 2.65 11.46 11.14
N TYR A 364 3.91 11.61 10.70
CA TYR A 364 4.88 10.51 10.61
C TYR A 364 5.09 9.86 11.98
N MET A 365 5.39 10.64 13.01
CA MET A 365 5.61 10.13 14.37
C MET A 365 4.40 9.40 14.93
N TYR A 366 3.20 9.99 14.77
CA TYR A 366 1.94 9.44 15.23
C TYR A 366 1.65 8.06 14.60
N LEU A 367 1.73 7.96 13.28
CA LEU A 367 1.41 6.73 12.56
C LEU A 367 2.49 5.66 12.73
N LYS A 368 3.77 6.06 12.77
CA LYS A 368 4.90 5.14 13.02
C LYS A 368 4.84 4.55 14.41
N ALA A 369 4.41 5.31 15.42
CA ALA A 369 4.24 4.80 16.79
C ALA A 369 3.23 3.65 16.85
N ILE A 370 2.11 3.77 16.14
CA ILE A 370 1.09 2.70 16.05
C ILE A 370 1.70 1.45 15.41
N ILE A 371 2.40 1.61 14.28
CA ILE A 371 3.04 0.47 13.57
C ILE A 371 4.06 -0.22 14.48
N ASN A 372 4.97 0.54 15.10
CA ASN A 372 5.99 0.00 15.98
C ASN A 372 5.37 -0.82 17.13
N PHE A 373 4.26 -0.33 17.71
CA PHE A 373 3.52 -1.09 18.71
C PHE A 373 2.97 -2.41 18.17
N LEU A 374 2.29 -2.38 17.02
CA LEU A 374 1.68 -3.58 16.44
C LEU A 374 2.73 -4.62 16.01
N GLU A 375 3.87 -4.18 15.46
CA GLU A 375 5.00 -5.07 15.12
C GLU A 375 5.69 -5.64 16.37
N GLY A 376 5.74 -4.87 17.46
CA GLY A 376 6.18 -5.35 18.76
C GLY A 376 5.27 -6.45 19.29
N CYS A 377 3.95 -6.22 19.31
CA CYS A 377 2.97 -7.24 19.69
C CYS A 377 3.10 -8.50 18.85
N ASP A 378 3.32 -8.37 17.54
CA ASP A 378 3.43 -9.53 16.66
C ASP A 378 4.68 -10.35 16.98
N SER A 379 5.81 -9.67 17.20
CA SER A 379 7.07 -10.32 17.57
C SER A 379 6.92 -11.11 18.87
N THR A 380 6.23 -10.54 19.87
CA THR A 380 5.92 -11.21 21.14
C THR A 380 5.00 -12.42 20.92
N LEU A 381 3.89 -12.26 20.20
CA LEU A 381 2.94 -13.35 19.94
C LEU A 381 3.57 -14.47 19.11
N TYR A 382 4.46 -14.14 18.17
CA TYR A 382 5.20 -15.13 17.40
C TYR A 382 6.09 -15.99 18.31
N ALA A 383 6.86 -15.37 19.21
CA ALA A 383 7.71 -16.08 20.16
C ALA A 383 6.90 -16.98 21.11
N ILE A 384 5.73 -16.50 21.55
CA ILE A 384 4.81 -17.28 22.38
C ILE A 384 4.26 -18.48 21.61
N ALA A 385 3.81 -18.29 20.36
CA ALA A 385 3.28 -19.38 19.55
C ALA A 385 4.32 -20.47 19.28
N ASP A 386 5.58 -20.08 19.05
CA ASP A 386 6.69 -21.03 18.87
C ASP A 386 6.96 -21.83 20.17
N TYR A 387 6.87 -21.18 21.33
CA TYR A 387 6.99 -21.84 22.64
C TYR A 387 5.83 -22.82 22.93
N GLU A 388 4.58 -22.37 22.75
CA GLU A 388 3.37 -23.20 22.92
C GLU A 388 3.41 -24.44 22.01
N SER A 389 3.79 -24.26 20.74
CA SER A 389 3.96 -25.35 19.77
C SER A 389 5.03 -26.35 20.21
N GLY A 390 6.17 -25.87 20.71
CA GLY A 390 7.25 -26.72 21.24
C GLY A 390 6.81 -27.56 22.43
N MET A 391 6.14 -26.95 23.41
CA MET A 391 5.60 -27.65 24.58
C MET A 391 4.61 -28.75 24.19
N LYS A 392 3.72 -28.44 23.24
CA LYS A 392 2.72 -29.40 22.76
C LYS A 392 3.37 -30.59 22.06
N ALA A 393 4.37 -30.34 21.20
CA ALA A 393 5.09 -31.41 20.51
C ALA A 393 5.85 -32.33 21.48
N GLU A 394 6.48 -31.76 22.52
CA GLU A 394 7.16 -32.54 23.57
C GLU A 394 6.17 -33.41 24.34
N TYR A 395 5.05 -32.83 24.78
CA TYR A 395 3.99 -33.58 25.48
C TYR A 395 3.40 -34.71 24.62
N GLU A 396 3.12 -34.45 23.34
CA GLU A 396 2.64 -35.47 22.39
C GLU A 396 3.66 -36.59 22.20
N SER A 397 4.95 -36.25 22.10
CA SER A 397 6.04 -37.23 22.01
C SER A 397 6.15 -38.09 23.26
N GLU A 398 6.03 -37.50 24.45
CA GLU A 398 6.03 -38.25 25.72
C GLU A 398 4.82 -39.19 25.83
N MET A 399 3.64 -38.74 25.40
CA MET A 399 2.45 -39.59 25.38
C MET A 399 2.58 -40.76 24.41
N MET A 400 3.09 -40.54 23.19
CA MET A 400 3.33 -41.61 22.21
C MET A 400 4.38 -42.59 22.71
N ALA A 401 5.49 -42.10 23.28
CA ALA A 401 6.52 -42.94 23.87
C ALA A 401 5.95 -43.81 25.00
N ASN A 402 5.06 -43.28 25.84
CA ASN A 402 4.42 -44.08 26.90
C ASN A 402 3.38 -45.09 26.37
N MET A 403 2.78 -44.86 25.20
CA MET A 403 1.85 -45.83 24.57
C MET A 403 2.58 -46.99 23.88
N ASP A 404 3.79 -46.79 23.36
CA ASP A 404 4.59 -47.84 22.72
C ASP A 404 5.21 -48.84 23.73
N TRP A 405 5.12 -48.57 25.03
CA TRP A 405 5.57 -49.47 26.12
C TRP A 405 4.46 -50.39 26.69
N TYR A 406 3.22 -50.25 26.21
CA TYR A 406 2.07 -51.12 26.54
C TYR A 406 1.67 -51.97 25.34
#